data_AF-A0A843HNJ7-F1
#
_entry.id   AF-A0A843HNJ7-F1
#
_cell.length_a   1.000
_cell.length_b   1.000
_cell.length_c   1.000
_cell.angle_alpha   90.00
_cell.angle_beta   90.00
_cell.angle_gamma   90.00
#
_symmetry.space_group_name_H-M   'P 1'
#
loop_
_entity.id
_entity.type
_entity.pdbx_description
1 polymer ?
#
loop_
_entity_poly.entity_id
_entity_poly.type
_entity_poly.pdbx_seq_one_letter_code
_entity_poly.pdbx_strand_id
1 'polypeptide(L)'
;MDTVVTSLVSLYKELGGTKEVPNGITTTGALALVAEVMGYEGDIPNNPTVSDIVKLLTSALALSDTTVVPFSQETIFDYNTSDLQEDLAVSGGKITGKLKELTSGQLVDAHGEGYFVAVETLRDDDDATSVKIGMYPTYKNGEFVYDDSGLQEVINDPDKGGAFKVTNKDIQYFKVLTSDGKRNHAQLFKIDVDLIPADD
;
A
#
# COMPACT_ATOMS: atom_id res chain seq x y z
N MET A 1 22.35 13.95 15.76
CA MET A 1 21.58 12.72 15.46
C MET A 1 22.48 11.86 14.60
N ASP A 2 22.62 10.57 14.90
CA ASP A 2 23.43 9.62 14.12
C ASP A 2 22.87 9.53 12.69
N THR A 3 23.73 9.55 11.67
CA THR A 3 23.36 9.45 10.25
C THR A 3 22.51 8.22 9.96
N VAL A 4 22.75 7.10 10.66
CA VAL A 4 21.95 5.87 10.54
C VAL A 4 20.54 6.10 11.08
N VAL A 5 20.42 6.72 12.25
CA VAL A 5 19.13 7.04 12.87
C VAL A 5 18.32 7.98 11.97
N THR A 6 18.95 9.02 11.42
CA THR A 6 18.28 9.94 10.48
C THR A 6 17.76 9.21 9.25
N SER A 7 18.56 8.30 8.67
CA SER A 7 18.16 7.53 7.49
C SER A 7 17.01 6.56 7.79
N LEU A 8 17.05 5.86 8.92
CA LEU A 8 15.96 4.97 9.36
C LEU A 8 14.67 5.73 9.65
N VAL A 9 14.76 6.93 10.24
CA VAL A 9 13.59 7.78 10.48
C VAL A 9 13.01 8.32 9.16
N SER A 10 13.85 8.68 8.19
CA SER A 10 13.37 9.04 6.85
C SER A 10 12.67 7.86 6.18
N LEU A 11 13.29 6.68 6.18
CA LEU A 11 12.70 5.47 5.61
C LEU A 11 11.37 5.11 6.31
N TYR A 12 11.32 5.18 7.64
CA TYR A 12 10.09 4.98 8.41
C TYR A 12 8.94 5.87 7.90
N LYS A 13 9.23 7.15 7.64
CA LYS A 13 8.23 8.10 7.11
C LYS A 13 7.87 7.82 5.66
N GLU A 14 8.84 7.46 4.83
CA GLU A 14 8.62 7.08 3.43
C GLU A 14 7.76 5.82 3.31
N LEU A 15 7.92 4.88 4.24
CA LEU A 15 7.09 3.69 4.38
C LEU A 15 5.72 3.97 5.03
N GLY A 16 5.35 5.24 5.27
CA GLY A 16 4.04 5.61 5.80
C GLY A 16 3.90 5.47 7.32
N GLY A 17 5.01 5.40 8.05
CA GLY A 17 5.01 5.36 9.51
C GLY A 17 4.40 6.62 10.14
N THR A 18 3.43 6.42 11.04
CA THR A 18 2.60 7.50 11.59
C THR A 18 2.78 7.79 13.08
N LYS A 19 3.51 6.93 13.80
CA LYS A 19 3.84 7.17 15.21
C LYS A 19 4.83 8.32 15.32
N GLU A 20 4.65 9.10 16.38
CA GLU A 20 5.60 10.13 16.73
C GLU A 20 6.98 9.50 16.99
N VAL A 21 8.00 10.04 16.32
CA VAL A 21 9.38 9.58 16.50
C VAL A 21 9.96 10.27 17.74
N PRO A 22 10.29 9.54 18.82
CA PRO A 22 10.77 10.16 20.05
C PRO A 22 12.05 10.96 19.84
N ASN A 23 12.15 12.12 20.49
CA ASN A 23 13.40 12.86 20.54
C ASN A 23 14.48 12.02 21.22
N GLY A 24 15.63 11.86 20.55
CA GLY A 24 16.73 11.04 21.05
C GLY A 24 16.57 9.54 20.78
N ILE A 25 15.71 9.14 19.85
CA ILE A 25 15.55 7.74 19.43
C ILE A 25 16.90 7.09 19.11
N THR A 26 17.10 5.86 19.62
CA THR A 26 18.30 5.06 19.35
C THR A 26 18.22 4.39 17.99
N THR A 27 19.34 3.89 17.47
CA THR A 27 19.36 3.10 16.23
C THR A 27 18.44 1.88 16.33
N THR A 28 18.44 1.19 17.47
CA THR A 28 17.53 0.07 17.74
C THR A 28 16.07 0.50 17.71
N GLY A 29 15.73 1.64 18.34
CA GLY A 29 14.36 2.17 18.32
C GLY A 29 13.92 2.60 16.93
N ALA A 30 14.78 3.26 16.16
CA ALA A 30 14.48 3.66 14.78
C ALA A 30 14.33 2.46 13.85
N LEU A 31 15.18 1.43 14.02
CA LEU A 31 15.06 0.17 13.30
C LEU A 31 13.78 -0.57 13.68
N ALA A 32 13.35 -0.52 14.94
CA ALA A 32 12.08 -1.10 15.38
C ALA A 32 10.87 -0.42 14.76
N LEU A 33 10.88 0.91 14.62
CA LEU A 33 9.83 1.63 13.91
C LEU A 33 9.77 1.22 12.43
N VAL A 34 10.92 1.11 11.74
CA VAL A 34 10.97 0.62 10.36
C VAL A 34 10.47 -0.82 10.27
N ALA A 35 10.98 -1.72 11.12
CA ALA A 35 10.59 -3.11 11.19
C ALA A 35 9.08 -3.28 11.42
N GLU A 36 8.50 -2.47 12.31
CA GLU A 36 7.06 -2.46 12.58
C GLU A 36 6.25 -2.10 11.33
N VAL A 37 6.63 -1.02 10.62
CA VAL A 37 5.92 -0.60 9.41
C VAL A 37 6.07 -1.61 8.28
N MET A 38 7.21 -2.29 8.23
CA MET A 38 7.45 -3.41 7.31
C MET A 38 6.75 -4.71 7.74
N GLY A 39 6.19 -4.78 8.94
CA GLY A 39 5.57 -5.99 9.48
C GLY A 39 6.56 -7.13 9.79
N TYR A 40 7.80 -6.77 10.16
CA TYR A 40 8.82 -7.70 10.60
C TYR A 40 8.59 -8.13 12.06
N GLU A 41 8.36 -9.43 12.28
CA GLU A 41 8.09 -10.01 13.61
C GLU A 41 9.32 -10.67 14.26
N GLY A 42 10.52 -10.51 13.68
CA GLY A 42 11.75 -11.08 14.23
C GLY A 42 12.39 -10.23 15.34
N ASP A 43 13.31 -10.84 16.08
CA ASP A 43 14.05 -10.16 17.14
C ASP A 43 14.99 -9.09 16.57
N ILE A 44 14.86 -7.85 17.07
CA ILE A 44 15.76 -6.75 16.76
C ILE A 44 16.90 -6.76 17.78
N PRO A 45 18.17 -6.85 17.35
CA PRO A 45 19.30 -6.84 18.28
C PRO A 45 19.32 -5.55 19.08
N ASN A 46 19.66 -5.62 20.38
CA ASN A 46 19.75 -4.44 21.24
C ASN A 46 20.80 -3.40 20.79
N ASN A 47 21.78 -3.81 19.97
CA ASN A 47 22.77 -2.93 19.37
C ASN A 47 23.02 -3.36 17.90
N PRO A 48 22.11 -3.01 16.97
CA PRO A 48 22.14 -3.53 15.62
C PRO A 48 23.36 -2.98 14.88
N THR A 49 24.09 -3.87 14.21
CA THR A 49 25.17 -3.48 13.30
C THR A 49 24.58 -3.02 11.96
N VAL A 50 25.39 -2.34 11.14
CA VAL A 50 25.01 -2.04 9.76
C VAL A 50 24.66 -3.31 8.98
N SER A 51 25.32 -4.44 9.26
CA SER A 51 25.00 -5.73 8.66
C SER A 51 23.63 -6.24 9.07
N ASP A 52 23.23 -6.06 10.33
CA ASP A 52 21.91 -6.46 10.81
C ASP A 52 20.81 -5.58 10.20
N ILE A 53 21.06 -4.27 10.08
CA ILE A 53 20.18 -3.33 9.39
C ILE A 53 20.02 -3.74 7.92
N VAL A 54 21.14 -3.96 7.21
CA VAL A 54 21.12 -4.39 5.81
C VAL A 54 20.42 -5.73 5.68
N LYS A 55 20.65 -6.71 6.56
CA LYS A 55 19.95 -7.99 6.53
C LYS A 55 18.46 -7.84 6.77
N LEU A 56 18.03 -7.01 7.72
CA LEU A 56 16.62 -6.77 7.99
C LEU A 56 15.95 -6.11 6.79
N LEU A 57 16.56 -5.04 6.25
CA LEU A 57 16.09 -4.37 5.04
C LEU A 57 16.08 -5.32 3.83
N THR A 58 17.16 -6.07 3.61
CA THR A 58 17.26 -7.04 2.49
C THR A 58 16.29 -8.21 2.67
N SER A 59 16.07 -8.69 3.89
CA SER A 59 15.10 -9.76 4.17
C SER A 59 13.66 -9.29 4.01
N ALA A 60 13.41 -8.02 4.34
CA ALA A 60 12.14 -7.39 4.06
C ALA A 60 11.96 -7.11 2.56
N LEU A 61 13.04 -6.86 1.81
CA LEU A 61 13.05 -6.79 0.34
C LEU A 61 13.08 -8.18 -0.35
N ALA A 62 13.17 -9.29 0.40
CA ALA A 62 13.34 -10.64 -0.14
C ALA A 62 12.04 -11.44 -0.29
N LEU A 63 10.90 -10.89 0.15
CA LEU A 63 9.58 -11.33 -0.32
C LEU A 63 9.39 -10.70 -1.69
N SER A 64 9.01 -11.50 -2.70
CA SER A 64 9.04 -11.03 -4.08
C SER A 64 8.05 -9.87 -4.30
N ASP A 65 8.43 -8.97 -5.19
CA ASP A 65 7.62 -7.81 -5.54
C ASP A 65 6.31 -8.31 -6.15
N THR A 66 5.21 -8.28 -5.39
CA THR A 66 3.88 -8.40 -5.99
C THR A 66 3.71 -7.22 -6.94
N THR A 67 3.56 -7.52 -8.22
CA THR A 67 3.53 -6.48 -9.24
C THR A 67 2.12 -5.91 -9.29
N VAL A 68 1.98 -4.61 -8.99
CA VAL A 68 0.71 -3.91 -9.22
C VAL A 68 0.70 -3.37 -10.65
N VAL A 69 -0.36 -3.65 -11.39
CA VAL A 69 -0.58 -3.13 -12.75
C VAL A 69 -1.98 -2.53 -12.87
N PRO A 70 -2.23 -1.67 -13.87
CA PRO A 70 -3.60 -1.26 -14.20
C PRO A 70 -4.48 -2.48 -14.44
N PHE A 71 -5.72 -2.43 -13.98
CA PHE A 71 -6.67 -3.54 -14.17
C PHE A 71 -6.83 -3.85 -15.66
N SER A 72 -6.57 -5.11 -16.05
CA SER A 72 -6.42 -5.49 -17.46
C SER A 72 -7.72 -5.96 -18.11
N GLN A 73 -8.71 -6.35 -17.30
CA GLN A 73 -10.02 -6.76 -17.81
C GLN A 73 -10.84 -5.55 -18.24
N GLU A 74 -11.69 -5.75 -19.24
CA GLU A 74 -12.58 -4.70 -19.75
C GLU A 74 -13.56 -4.23 -18.68
N THR A 75 -14.01 -5.12 -17.79
CA THR A 75 -15.03 -4.81 -16.79
C THR A 75 -14.65 -5.20 -15.37
N ILE A 76 -15.09 -4.36 -14.41
CA ILE A 76 -14.96 -4.60 -12.97
C ILE A 76 -16.22 -4.13 -12.25
N PHE A 77 -16.84 -4.99 -11.43
CA PHE A 77 -18.13 -4.71 -10.77
C PHE A 77 -19.20 -4.14 -11.73
N ASP A 78 -19.29 -4.71 -12.93
CA ASP A 78 -20.19 -4.29 -14.02
C ASP A 78 -19.93 -2.90 -14.63
N TYR A 79 -18.81 -2.24 -14.29
CA TYR A 79 -18.31 -1.05 -14.99
C TYR A 79 -17.32 -1.42 -16.06
N ASN A 80 -17.24 -0.68 -17.16
CA ASN A 80 -16.03 -0.73 -17.96
C ASN A 80 -14.90 -0.05 -17.18
N THR A 81 -13.69 -0.60 -17.21
CA THR A 81 -12.53 0.01 -16.56
C THR A 81 -12.29 1.43 -17.07
N SER A 82 -12.61 1.71 -18.34
CA SER A 82 -12.56 3.05 -18.96
C SER A 82 -13.53 4.08 -18.36
N ASP A 83 -14.57 3.62 -17.68
CA ASP A 83 -15.55 4.47 -17.00
C ASP A 83 -15.00 4.94 -15.63
N LEU A 84 -14.01 4.24 -15.09
CA LEU A 84 -13.35 4.56 -13.81
C LEU A 84 -12.08 5.40 -13.99
N GLN A 85 -11.31 5.10 -15.04
CA GLN A 85 -9.95 5.62 -15.18
C GLN A 85 -9.49 5.74 -16.64
N GLU A 86 -8.54 6.64 -16.87
CA GLU A 86 -7.86 6.84 -18.15
C GLU A 86 -6.34 6.89 -17.95
N ASP A 87 -5.61 6.33 -18.92
CA ASP A 87 -4.14 6.38 -18.97
C ASP A 87 -3.47 5.93 -17.67
N LEU A 88 -4.10 5.00 -16.93
CA LEU A 88 -3.57 4.53 -15.67
C LEU A 88 -2.27 3.77 -15.90
N ALA A 89 -1.23 4.10 -15.14
CA ALA A 89 0.06 3.45 -15.18
C ALA A 89 0.60 3.25 -13.76
N VAL A 90 1.31 2.14 -13.56
CA VAL A 90 1.96 1.81 -12.29
C VAL A 90 3.45 1.68 -12.54
N SER A 91 4.25 2.56 -11.94
CA SER A 91 5.71 2.51 -12.07
C SER A 91 6.40 3.28 -10.94
N GLY A 92 7.59 2.84 -10.55
CA GLY A 92 8.41 3.55 -9.55
C GLY A 92 7.71 3.80 -8.21
N GLY A 93 6.87 2.87 -7.76
CA GLY A 93 6.10 3.01 -6.50
C GLY A 93 4.96 4.04 -6.58
N LYS A 94 4.47 4.34 -7.79
CA LYS A 94 3.38 5.29 -8.00
C LYS A 94 2.32 4.73 -8.94
N ILE A 95 1.08 5.17 -8.71
CA ILE A 95 -0.03 5.04 -9.64
C ILE A 95 -0.30 6.44 -10.21
N THR A 96 -0.19 6.59 -11.52
CA THR A 96 -0.42 7.85 -12.25
C THR A 96 -1.51 7.66 -13.31
N GLY A 97 -2.11 8.74 -13.79
CA GLY A 97 -3.17 8.71 -14.79
C GLY A 97 -4.31 9.62 -14.37
N LYS A 98 -5.53 9.31 -14.80
CA LYS A 98 -6.73 10.06 -14.42
C LYS A 98 -7.80 9.15 -13.85
N LEU A 99 -8.47 9.60 -12.80
CA LEU A 99 -9.66 8.94 -12.25
C LEU A 99 -10.90 9.77 -12.56
N LYS A 100 -11.97 9.10 -12.99
CA LYS A 100 -13.27 9.71 -13.23
C LYS A 100 -14.14 9.58 -11.99
N GLU A 101 -14.87 10.64 -11.68
CA GLU A 101 -15.84 10.61 -10.60
C GLU A 101 -17.05 9.77 -10.98
N LEU A 102 -17.40 8.82 -10.12
CA LEU A 102 -18.66 8.09 -10.21
C LEU A 102 -19.71 8.69 -9.29
N THR A 103 -20.88 8.96 -9.87
CA THR A 103 -22.06 9.50 -9.17
C THR A 103 -23.23 8.51 -9.09
N SER A 104 -23.14 7.35 -9.77
CA SER A 104 -24.19 6.32 -9.72
C SER A 104 -23.65 4.92 -10.00
N GLY A 105 -24.45 3.90 -9.66
CA GLY A 105 -24.22 2.48 -9.94
C GLY A 105 -23.59 1.70 -8.78
N GLN A 106 -23.23 0.42 -8.99
CA GLN A 106 -22.96 -0.53 -7.90
C GLN A 106 -21.80 -0.11 -6.96
N LEU A 107 -20.70 0.43 -7.50
CA LEU A 107 -19.59 0.94 -6.68
C LEU A 107 -20.02 2.13 -5.81
N VAL A 108 -20.86 3.01 -6.34
CA VAL A 108 -21.44 4.15 -5.60
C VAL A 108 -22.44 3.67 -4.56
N ASP A 109 -23.28 2.69 -4.87
CA ASP A 109 -24.22 2.13 -3.91
C ASP A 109 -23.50 1.46 -2.72
N ALA A 110 -22.35 0.82 -2.98
CA ALA A 110 -21.57 0.12 -1.97
C ALA A 110 -20.63 1.04 -1.16
N HIS A 111 -20.04 2.05 -1.81
CA HIS A 111 -18.94 2.84 -1.23
C HIS A 111 -19.19 4.35 -1.20
N GLY A 112 -20.32 4.82 -1.75
CA GLY A 112 -20.66 6.22 -1.99
C GLY A 112 -19.96 6.81 -3.22
N GLU A 113 -20.45 7.96 -3.67
CA GLU A 113 -19.91 8.72 -4.82
C GLU A 113 -18.42 9.04 -4.65
N GLY A 114 -17.69 9.12 -5.77
CA GLY A 114 -16.30 9.55 -5.78
C GLY A 114 -15.42 8.81 -6.78
N TYR A 115 -14.12 8.83 -6.52
CA TYR A 115 -13.08 8.32 -7.42
C TYR A 115 -12.64 6.92 -7.02
N PHE A 116 -12.44 6.05 -8.00
CA PHE A 116 -12.04 4.66 -7.79
C PHE A 116 -10.83 4.33 -8.65
N VAL A 117 -9.77 3.82 -8.03
CA VAL A 117 -8.60 3.30 -8.74
C VAL A 117 -8.78 1.81 -8.96
N ALA A 118 -8.72 1.36 -10.21
CA ALA A 118 -8.81 -0.05 -10.59
C ALA A 118 -7.42 -0.59 -10.96
N VAL A 119 -6.92 -1.50 -10.12
CA VAL A 119 -5.60 -2.14 -10.26
C VAL A 119 -5.70 -3.62 -9.95
N GLU A 120 -4.79 -4.41 -10.51
CA GLU A 120 -4.61 -5.82 -10.22
C GLU A 120 -3.20 -6.13 -9.74
N THR A 121 -3.03 -7.28 -9.10
CA THR A 121 -1.78 -7.70 -8.48
C THR A 121 -1.25 -8.98 -9.10
N LEU A 122 -0.31 -8.91 -10.02
CA LEU A 122 0.33 -10.10 -10.55
C LEU A 122 1.26 -10.68 -9.47
N ARG A 123 1.07 -11.96 -9.13
CA ARG A 123 1.85 -12.65 -8.10
C ARG A 123 2.90 -13.52 -8.76
N ASP A 124 4.16 -13.25 -8.40
CA ASP A 124 5.30 -14.08 -8.75
C ASP A 124 5.74 -15.00 -7.57
N ASP A 125 5.14 -14.87 -6.39
CA ASP A 125 5.57 -15.57 -5.16
C ASP A 125 4.78 -16.86 -4.88
N ASP A 126 5.31 -18.05 -5.16
CA ASP A 126 4.62 -19.30 -4.79
C ASP A 126 4.52 -19.51 -3.26
N ASP A 127 5.34 -18.82 -2.44
CA ASP A 127 5.45 -19.07 -1.00
C ASP A 127 4.51 -18.19 -0.13
N ALA A 128 3.85 -17.19 -0.71
CA ALA A 128 2.91 -16.35 0.04
C ALA A 128 1.64 -17.11 0.48
N THR A 129 1.39 -17.10 1.79
CA THR A 129 0.18 -17.65 2.42
C THR A 129 -0.99 -16.67 2.48
N SER A 130 -0.72 -15.35 2.44
CA SER A 130 -1.72 -14.29 2.38
C SER A 130 -1.24 -13.12 1.52
N VAL A 131 -2.16 -12.54 0.76
CA VAL A 131 -1.98 -11.25 0.08
C VAL A 131 -3.20 -10.43 0.39
N LYS A 132 -2.99 -9.22 0.91
CA LYS A 132 -4.03 -8.25 1.21
C LYS A 132 -3.77 -6.95 0.50
N ILE A 133 -4.79 -6.37 -0.11
CA ILE A 133 -4.67 -5.15 -0.91
C ILE A 133 -5.74 -4.13 -0.55
N GLY A 134 -5.43 -2.84 -0.74
CA GLY A 134 -6.41 -1.78 -0.56
C GLY A 134 -5.81 -0.41 -0.31
N MET A 135 -6.67 0.55 0.03
CA MET A 135 -6.24 1.91 0.35
C MET A 135 -5.77 2.03 1.80
N TYR A 136 -4.60 2.63 1.98
CA TYR A 136 -3.97 2.88 3.27
C TYR A 136 -3.55 4.36 3.41
N PRO A 137 -3.87 5.07 4.51
CA PRO A 137 -4.78 4.65 5.57
C PRO A 137 -6.20 4.42 5.03
N THR A 138 -6.94 3.52 5.65
CA THR A 138 -8.33 3.25 5.28
C THR A 138 -9.24 4.33 5.83
N TYR A 139 -10.21 4.79 5.04
CA TYR A 139 -11.27 5.68 5.51
C TYR A 139 -12.47 4.86 6.00
N LYS A 140 -12.81 4.97 7.29
CA LYS A 140 -13.93 4.23 7.89
C LYS A 140 -14.58 5.07 8.98
N ASN A 141 -15.91 5.08 9.02
CA ASN A 141 -16.70 5.80 10.03
C ASN A 141 -16.36 7.30 10.13
N GLY A 142 -15.97 7.95 9.02
CA GLY A 142 -15.66 9.37 9.01
C GLY A 142 -14.19 9.72 9.26
N GLU A 143 -13.32 8.74 9.56
CA GLU A 143 -11.94 8.96 9.99
C GLU A 143 -10.94 8.09 9.20
N PHE A 144 -9.68 8.54 9.15
CA PHE A 144 -8.57 7.76 8.61
C PHE A 144 -7.97 6.87 9.69
N VAL A 145 -7.97 5.56 9.43
CA VAL A 145 -7.43 4.53 10.31
C VAL A 145 -6.13 4.00 9.71
N TYR A 146 -5.06 4.02 10.51
CA TYR A 146 -3.70 3.66 10.11
C TYR A 146 -3.35 2.22 10.48
N ASP A 147 -4.27 1.29 10.21
CA ASP A 147 -4.06 -0.15 10.37
C ASP A 147 -4.42 -0.91 9.09
N ASP A 148 -4.24 -2.24 9.12
CA ASP A 148 -4.49 -3.12 7.98
C ASP A 148 -5.93 -3.67 7.93
N SER A 149 -6.83 -3.18 8.78
CA SER A 149 -8.20 -3.72 8.92
C SER A 149 -9.11 -3.45 7.71
N GLY A 150 -8.72 -2.50 6.85
CA GLY A 150 -9.41 -2.18 5.60
C GLY A 150 -8.87 -2.87 4.36
N LEU A 151 -7.79 -3.64 4.47
CA LEU A 151 -7.23 -4.37 3.34
C LEU A 151 -8.05 -5.63 3.07
N GLN A 152 -8.31 -5.91 1.79
CA GLN A 152 -9.06 -7.06 1.32
C GLN A 152 -8.12 -8.23 1.03
N GLU A 153 -8.44 -9.40 1.54
CA GLU A 153 -7.67 -10.62 1.31
C GLU A 153 -8.00 -11.23 -0.06
N VAL A 154 -6.97 -11.46 -0.88
CA VAL A 154 -7.08 -11.96 -2.28
C VAL A 154 -6.43 -13.33 -2.46
N ILE A 155 -6.37 -14.13 -1.38
CA ILE A 155 -5.83 -15.49 -1.39
C ILE A 155 -6.58 -16.32 -2.44
N ASN A 156 -5.85 -16.80 -3.46
CA ASN A 156 -6.24 -17.69 -4.56
C ASN A 156 -6.61 -17.05 -5.91
N ASP A 157 -6.54 -15.72 -6.06
CA ASP A 157 -6.57 -15.14 -7.39
C ASP A 157 -5.82 -13.79 -7.41
N PRO A 158 -4.50 -13.81 -7.57
CA PRO A 158 -3.72 -12.58 -7.69
C PRO A 158 -4.16 -11.75 -8.91
N ASP A 159 -4.63 -12.42 -9.96
CA ASP A 159 -5.19 -11.80 -11.15
C ASP A 159 -6.59 -11.16 -10.90
N LYS A 160 -7.14 -11.28 -9.69
CA LYS A 160 -8.29 -10.46 -9.24
C LYS A 160 -7.81 -9.16 -8.64
N GLY A 161 -7.66 -8.19 -9.51
CA GLY A 161 -7.70 -6.79 -9.09
C GLY A 161 -9.06 -6.34 -8.57
N GLY A 162 -9.08 -5.11 -8.08
CA GLY A 162 -10.21 -4.49 -7.42
C GLY A 162 -10.34 -3.02 -7.82
N ALA A 163 -11.53 -2.47 -7.63
CA ALA A 163 -11.76 -1.03 -7.66
C ALA A 163 -11.74 -0.52 -6.22
N PHE A 164 -10.85 0.42 -5.93
CA PHE A 164 -10.61 0.91 -4.58
C PHE A 164 -10.93 2.40 -4.51
N LYS A 165 -11.83 2.77 -3.60
CA LYS A 165 -12.24 4.16 -3.44
C LYS A 165 -11.11 5.02 -2.89
N VAL A 166 -10.72 6.05 -3.64
CA VAL A 166 -9.77 7.06 -3.22
C VAL A 166 -10.54 8.19 -2.53
N THR A 167 -10.39 8.27 -1.20
CA THR A 167 -11.04 9.32 -0.39
C THR A 167 -10.18 10.57 -0.28
N ASN A 168 -8.86 10.41 -0.20
CA ASN A 168 -7.91 11.52 -0.19
C ASN A 168 -6.56 11.08 -0.79
N LYS A 169 -6.33 11.45 -2.05
CA LYS A 169 -5.11 11.09 -2.79
C LYS A 169 -3.81 11.65 -2.19
N ASP A 170 -3.88 12.71 -1.39
CA ASP A 170 -2.69 13.38 -0.86
C ASP A 170 -2.12 12.66 0.36
N ILE A 171 -2.92 11.80 1.02
CA ILE A 171 -2.50 11.03 2.19
C ILE A 171 -2.66 9.53 2.02
N GLN A 172 -3.46 9.06 1.05
CA GLN A 172 -3.67 7.64 0.79
C GLN A 172 -2.71 7.07 -0.24
N TYR A 173 -2.35 5.81 -0.02
CA TYR A 173 -1.54 4.95 -0.84
C TYR A 173 -2.36 3.70 -1.17
N PHE A 174 -2.07 3.07 -2.30
CA PHE A 174 -2.46 1.69 -2.50
C PHE A 174 -1.42 0.79 -1.81
N LYS A 175 -1.85 -0.07 -0.89
CA LYS A 175 -0.98 -0.96 -0.12
C LYS A 175 -1.18 -2.40 -0.59
N VAL A 176 -0.08 -3.10 -0.78
CA VAL A 176 -0.03 -4.56 -0.92
C VAL A 176 0.69 -5.11 0.31
N LEU A 177 0.04 -6.02 1.03
CA LEU A 177 0.59 -6.70 2.20
C LEU A 177 0.65 -8.20 1.92
N THR A 178 1.86 -8.72 1.75
CA THR A 178 2.13 -10.13 1.46
C THR A 178 2.68 -10.81 2.71
N SER A 179 2.21 -12.02 3.02
CA SER A 179 2.63 -12.80 4.19
C SER A 179 2.95 -14.24 3.85
N ASP A 180 4.09 -14.76 4.33
CA ASP A 180 4.48 -16.19 4.22
C ASP A 180 4.10 -17.01 5.48
N GLY A 181 3.30 -16.43 6.37
CA GLY A 181 2.90 -17.03 7.64
C GLY A 181 3.94 -16.88 8.76
N LYS A 182 5.10 -16.29 8.46
CA LYS A 182 6.16 -15.95 9.44
C LYS A 182 6.57 -14.47 9.37
N ARG A 183 6.39 -13.84 8.22
CA ARG A 183 6.85 -12.49 7.90
C ARG A 183 5.79 -11.80 7.06
N ASN A 184 5.67 -10.49 7.23
CA ASN A 184 4.89 -9.65 6.34
C ASN A 184 5.84 -8.76 5.51
N HIS A 185 5.38 -8.41 4.32
CA HIS A 185 6.02 -7.46 3.43
C HIS A 185 4.96 -6.49 2.91
N ALA A 186 5.21 -5.20 3.12
CA ALA A 186 4.34 -4.13 2.67
C ALA A 186 4.97 -3.36 1.51
N GLN A 187 4.21 -3.20 0.44
CA GLN A 187 4.50 -2.26 -0.65
C GLN A 187 3.46 -1.17 -0.67
N LEU A 188 3.91 0.06 -0.88
CA LEU A 188 3.06 1.23 -0.96
C LEU A 188 3.23 1.90 -2.32
N PHE A 189 2.11 2.20 -2.95
CA PHE A 189 2.06 2.93 -4.21
C PHE A 189 1.36 4.26 -3.97
N LYS A 190 2.09 5.36 -4.20
CA LYS A 190 1.52 6.70 -4.09
C LYS A 190 0.44 6.89 -5.15
N ILE A 191 -0.71 7.46 -4.77
CA ILE A 191 -1.75 7.89 -5.70
C ILE A 191 -1.39 9.28 -6.23
N ASP A 192 -0.88 9.33 -7.46
CA ASP A 192 -0.37 10.55 -8.13
C ASP A 192 -1.17 10.77 -9.43
N VAL A 193 -2.50 10.85 -9.29
CA VAL A 193 -3.48 10.90 -10.38
C VAL A 193 -4.15 12.27 -10.47
N ASP A 194 -4.61 12.61 -11.66
CA ASP A 194 -5.54 13.71 -11.90
C ASP A 194 -6.99 13.24 -11.63
N LEU A 195 -7.80 14.12 -11.06
CA LEU A 195 -9.22 13.84 -10.77
C LEU A 195 -10.10 14.57 -11.79
N ILE A 196 -10.91 13.83 -12.54
CA ILE A 196 -11.86 14.34 -13.52
C ILE A 196 -13.26 14.34 -12.88
N PRO A 197 -13.86 15.52 -12.64
CA PRO A 197 -15.24 15.61 -12.14
C PRO A 197 -16.23 14.93 -13.09
N ALA A 198 -17.38 14.52 -12.57
CA ALA A 198 -18.47 14.05 -13.41
C ALA A 198 -18.92 15.15 -14.38
N ASP A 199 -19.22 14.78 -15.64
CA ASP A 199 -19.85 15.70 -16.58
C ASP A 199 -21.29 16.00 -16.09
N ASP A 200 -21.60 17.29 -15.90
CA ASP A 200 -22.94 17.81 -15.51
C ASP A 200 -24.03 17.51 -16.55
#